data_AF-A0A815QUU5-F1
#
_entry.id   AF-A0A815QUU5-F1
#
_cell.length_a   1.000
_cell.length_b   1.000
_cell.length_c   1.000
_cell.angle_alpha   90.00
_cell.angle_beta   90.00
_cell.angle_gamma   90.00
#
_symmetry.space_group_name_H-M   'P 1'
#
loop_
_entity.id
_entity.type
_entity.pdbx_description
1 polymer ?
#
loop_
_entity_poly.entity_id
_entity_poly.type
_entity_poly.pdbx_seq_one_letter_code
_entity_poly.pdbx_strand_id
1 'polypeptide(L)'
;MSYSGYDRVGRPIIYISVKDHVKGQFSSESTEKLTILFMEIGRKLLHSPVESITVIFDMAGFSLKNMDYQHIHFLVNLVQSYYPESLGLALIVNAPWLFNSCWQIIKRWLDPVVESKVQFIKKLNDLTKFIDLSNTPKRLNGNNPDFKYIPPAEQDNIMSSAFRDDFYGHEQARENHELASINYLRITLEWAQKKHDKHILEERKKAMKELQDAYEQLIPYISARTHYHRNGFIHEPIFDIAYEKIQ
;
A
#
# COMPACT_ATOMS: atom_id res chain seq x y z
N MET A 1 2.20 11.60 -0.36
CA MET A 1 2.70 10.23 -0.60
C MET A 1 2.38 9.84 -2.04
N SER A 2 3.18 9.01 -2.70
CA SER A 2 2.91 8.53 -4.06
C SER A 2 3.63 7.21 -4.36
N TYR A 3 2.96 6.21 -4.94
CA TYR A 3 3.62 5.05 -5.53
C TYR A 3 4.14 5.35 -6.94
N SER A 4 5.35 4.89 -7.25
CA SER A 4 5.87 4.92 -8.62
C SER A 4 7.05 3.98 -8.78
N GLY A 5 7.05 3.18 -9.84
CA GLY A 5 8.15 2.27 -10.16
C GLY A 5 8.41 1.20 -9.09
N TYR A 6 9.54 0.49 -9.27
CA TYR A 6 9.95 -0.63 -8.44
C TYR A 6 11.43 -0.54 -8.06
N ASP A 7 11.79 -1.08 -6.90
CA ASP A 7 13.19 -1.25 -6.50
C ASP A 7 13.87 -2.33 -7.34
N ARG A 8 15.18 -2.52 -7.18
CA ARG A 8 15.96 -3.53 -7.93
C ARG A 8 15.52 -4.98 -7.68
N VAL A 9 14.70 -5.23 -6.66
CA VAL A 9 14.18 -6.56 -6.31
C VAL A 9 12.69 -6.69 -6.70
N GLY A 10 12.11 -5.67 -7.34
CA GLY A 10 10.71 -5.68 -7.79
C GLY A 10 9.71 -5.19 -6.74
N ARG A 11 10.15 -4.60 -5.62
CA ARG A 11 9.25 -4.03 -4.61
C ARG A 11 8.63 -2.73 -5.10
N PRO A 12 7.29 -2.55 -5.02
CA PRO A 12 6.67 -1.26 -5.28
C PRO A 12 7.26 -0.18 -4.37
N ILE A 13 7.54 1.00 -4.92
CA ILE A 13 8.14 2.10 -4.16
C ILE A 13 7.08 3.14 -3.83
N ILE A 14 6.93 3.46 -2.54
CA ILE A 14 6.19 4.64 -2.07
C ILE A 14 7.17 5.77 -1.72
N TYR A 15 6.93 6.94 -2.28
CA TYR A 15 7.65 8.17 -1.98
C TYR A 15 6.84 9.04 -1.01
N ILE A 16 7.50 9.50 0.05
CA ILE A 16 6.93 10.34 1.10
C ILE A 16 7.78 11.62 1.19
N SER A 17 7.22 12.72 0.72
CA SER A 17 7.79 14.05 0.91
C SER A 17 7.46 14.55 2.32
N VAL A 18 8.43 14.54 3.23
CA VAL A 18 8.15 14.84 4.65
C VAL A 18 7.76 16.30 4.88
N LYS A 19 8.24 17.21 4.03
CA LYS A 19 7.89 18.64 4.11
C LYS A 19 6.37 18.91 3.97
N ASP A 20 5.64 18.00 3.32
CA ASP A 20 4.21 18.14 3.05
C ASP A 20 3.34 17.69 4.23
N HIS A 21 3.93 17.00 5.22
CA HIS A 21 3.26 16.71 6.50
C HIS A 21 3.52 17.84 7.48
N VAL A 22 2.52 18.66 7.77
CA VAL A 22 2.62 19.71 8.80
C VAL A 22 1.79 19.29 10.01
N LYS A 23 2.44 19.19 11.18
CA LYS A 23 1.78 18.77 12.42
C LYS A 23 0.58 19.68 12.71
N GLY A 24 -0.59 19.08 12.89
CA GLY A 24 -1.84 19.79 13.21
C GLY A 24 -2.53 20.48 12.03
N GLN A 25 -2.04 20.35 10.80
CA GLN A 25 -2.72 20.88 9.62
C GLN A 25 -4.02 20.11 9.31
N PHE A 26 -4.00 18.79 9.51
CA PHE A 26 -5.15 17.90 9.35
C PHE A 26 -5.37 17.12 10.65
N SER A 27 -6.57 16.56 10.82
CA SER A 27 -6.83 15.69 11.99
C SER A 27 -5.96 14.44 11.96
N SER A 28 -5.65 13.90 13.14
CA SER A 28 -4.91 12.63 13.27
C SER A 28 -5.60 11.53 12.46
N GLU A 29 -6.92 11.41 12.62
CA GLU A 29 -7.75 10.44 11.92
C GLU A 29 -7.61 10.53 10.39
N SER A 30 -7.62 11.73 9.82
CA SER A 30 -7.50 11.90 8.35
C SER A 30 -6.12 11.46 7.86
N THR A 31 -5.07 11.80 8.61
CA THR A 31 -3.68 11.45 8.28
C THR A 31 -3.43 9.94 8.44
N GLU A 32 -3.98 9.33 9.49
CA GLU A 32 -3.94 7.89 9.74
C GLU A 32 -4.69 7.11 8.67
N LYS A 33 -5.92 7.53 8.32
CA LYS A 33 -6.69 6.93 7.22
C LYS A 33 -5.97 7.04 5.88
N LEU A 34 -5.34 8.18 5.60
CA LEU A 34 -4.52 8.35 4.40
C LEU A 34 -3.34 7.36 4.40
N THR A 35 -2.69 7.16 5.54
CA THR A 35 -1.58 6.22 5.68
C THR A 35 -2.03 4.79 5.43
N ILE A 36 -3.13 4.37 6.05
CA ILE A 36 -3.75 3.05 5.85
C ILE A 36 -4.13 2.87 4.37
N LEU A 37 -4.74 3.87 3.75
CA LEU A 37 -5.08 3.82 2.32
C LEU A 37 -3.84 3.55 1.45
N PHE A 38 -2.70 4.18 1.75
CA PHE A 38 -1.45 3.93 1.04
C PHE A 38 -0.87 2.55 1.33
N MET A 39 -1.06 1.98 2.53
CA MET A 39 -0.69 0.60 2.80
C MET A 39 -1.53 -0.38 1.97
N GLU A 40 -2.85 -0.19 1.92
CA GLU A 40 -3.77 -1.02 1.13
C GLU A 40 -3.50 -0.94 -0.38
N ILE A 41 -3.21 0.26 -0.89
CA ILE A 41 -2.77 0.45 -2.28
C ILE A 41 -1.45 -0.29 -2.53
N GLY A 42 -0.51 -0.26 -1.58
CA GLY A 42 0.73 -1.01 -1.66
C GLY A 42 0.49 -2.51 -1.80
N ARG A 43 -0.45 -3.06 -1.02
CA ARG A 43 -0.83 -4.48 -1.09
C ARG A 43 -1.37 -4.87 -2.47
N LYS A 44 -2.15 -4.00 -3.12
CA LYS A 44 -2.66 -4.21 -4.49
C LYS A 44 -1.55 -4.18 -5.57
N LEU A 45 -0.41 -3.55 -5.28
CA LEU A 45 0.72 -3.45 -6.21
C LEU A 45 1.74 -4.60 -6.08
N LEU A 46 1.61 -5.42 -5.03
CA LEU A 46 2.48 -6.58 -4.82
C LEU A 46 2.17 -7.66 -5.86
N HIS A 47 3.22 -8.36 -6.30
CA HIS A 47 3.13 -9.50 -7.19
C HIS A 47 4.07 -10.59 -6.71
N SER A 48 3.66 -11.85 -6.79
CA SER A 48 4.50 -12.98 -6.37
C SER A 48 5.82 -12.99 -7.17
N PRO A 49 6.98 -13.25 -6.53
CA PRO A 49 7.19 -13.62 -5.13
C PRO A 49 7.44 -12.43 -4.17
N VAL A 50 7.20 -11.19 -4.61
CA VAL A 50 7.46 -9.98 -3.83
C VAL A 50 6.28 -9.64 -2.92
N GLU A 51 6.51 -9.70 -1.61
CA GLU A 51 5.46 -9.50 -0.59
C GLU A 51 5.64 -8.21 0.24
N SER A 52 6.62 -7.39 -0.12
CA SER A 52 7.03 -6.21 0.64
C SER A 52 7.22 -4.98 -0.25
N ILE A 53 7.12 -3.78 0.34
CA ILE A 53 7.31 -2.50 -0.35
C ILE A 53 8.62 -1.82 0.06
N THR A 54 9.05 -0.86 -0.75
CA THR A 54 10.12 0.09 -0.40
C THR A 54 9.52 1.46 -0.10
N VAL A 55 9.90 2.06 1.03
CA VAL A 55 9.47 3.41 1.42
C VAL A 55 10.65 4.36 1.28
N ILE A 56 10.43 5.52 0.67
CA ILE A 56 11.44 6.57 0.55
C ILE A 56 10.94 7.82 1.24
N PHE A 57 11.62 8.19 2.31
CA PHE A 57 11.40 9.45 3.02
C PHE A 57 12.32 10.51 2.42
N ASP A 58 11.73 11.41 1.63
CA ASP A 58 12.41 12.59 1.13
C ASP A 58 12.32 13.72 2.15
N MET A 59 13.47 13.98 2.78
CA MET A 59 13.61 14.98 3.84
C MET A 59 13.94 16.38 3.29
N ALA A 60 13.95 16.57 1.97
CA ALA A 60 14.16 17.89 1.37
C ALA A 60 13.08 18.88 1.87
N GLY A 61 13.52 19.99 2.48
CA GLY A 61 12.62 21.00 3.06
C GLY A 61 12.05 20.64 4.44
N PHE A 62 12.54 19.56 5.07
CA PHE A 62 12.17 19.20 6.44
C PHE A 62 12.53 20.31 7.44
N SER A 63 11.60 20.60 8.36
CA SER A 63 11.86 21.32 9.60
C SER A 63 11.06 20.72 10.76
N LEU A 64 11.27 21.22 11.98
CA LEU A 64 10.62 20.68 13.18
C LEU A 64 9.08 20.76 13.15
N LYS A 65 8.49 21.64 12.33
CA LYS A 65 7.03 21.68 12.13
C LYS A 65 6.48 20.40 11.48
N ASN A 66 7.35 19.68 10.76
CA ASN A 66 7.01 18.41 10.10
C ASN A 66 7.21 17.21 11.02
N MET A 67 7.86 17.39 12.17
CA MET A 67 8.10 16.32 13.13
C MET A 67 6.86 16.07 13.99
N ASP A 68 6.11 15.04 13.63
CA ASP A 68 4.90 14.61 14.33
C ASP A 68 5.11 13.25 14.99
N TYR A 69 5.60 13.28 16.23
CA TYR A 69 5.91 12.06 16.99
C TYR A 69 4.68 11.17 17.23
N GLN A 70 3.48 11.74 17.34
CA GLN A 70 2.26 10.97 17.51
C GLN A 70 1.97 10.16 16.24
N HIS A 71 2.03 10.81 15.08
CA HIS A 71 1.81 10.15 13.81
C HIS A 71 2.91 9.14 13.46
N ILE A 72 4.18 9.43 13.80
CA ILE A 72 5.28 8.48 13.60
C ILE A 72 5.10 7.25 14.51
N HIS A 73 4.71 7.44 15.77
CA HIS A 73 4.44 6.32 16.67
C HIS A 73 3.28 5.46 16.15
N PHE A 74 2.23 6.08 15.61
CA PHE A 74 1.17 5.37 14.90
C PHE A 74 1.71 4.57 13.70
N LEU A 75 2.53 5.18 12.84
CA LEU A 75 3.11 4.51 11.66
C LEU A 75 3.97 3.30 12.06
N VAL A 76 4.77 3.42 13.10
CA VAL A 76 5.58 2.32 13.65
C VAL A 76 4.68 1.17 14.11
N ASN A 77 3.66 1.46 14.91
CA ASN A 77 2.70 0.46 15.36
C ASN A 77 1.93 -0.17 14.20
N LEU A 78 1.56 0.63 13.19
CA LEU A 78 0.85 0.16 12.00
C LEU A 78 1.69 -0.92 11.28
N VAL A 79 2.96 -0.62 10.99
CA VAL A 79 3.85 -1.55 10.27
C VAL A 79 4.20 -2.77 11.12
N GLN A 80 4.40 -2.60 12.43
CA GLN A 80 4.83 -3.70 13.30
C GLN A 80 3.68 -4.63 13.70
N SER A 81 2.47 -4.11 13.92
CA SER A 81 1.35 -4.89 14.47
C SER A 81 0.30 -5.28 13.44
N TYR A 82 0.08 -4.49 12.40
CA TYR A 82 -1.00 -4.71 11.43
C TYR A 82 -0.50 -5.10 10.03
N TYR A 83 0.69 -4.64 9.64
CA TYR A 83 1.32 -5.01 8.37
C TYR A 83 2.74 -5.60 8.57
N PRO A 84 2.89 -6.60 9.46
CA PRO A 84 4.20 -7.19 9.72
C PRO A 84 4.81 -7.73 8.41
N GLU A 85 6.12 -7.64 8.31
CA GLU A 85 6.91 -8.03 7.12
C GLU A 85 6.54 -7.36 5.78
N SER A 86 5.59 -6.41 5.77
CA SER A 86 5.23 -5.68 4.54
C SER A 86 6.25 -4.60 4.19
N LEU A 87 7.06 -4.14 5.15
CA LEU A 87 8.20 -3.25 4.87
C LEU A 87 9.42 -4.09 4.48
N GLY A 88 9.94 -3.88 3.27
CA GLY A 88 11.16 -4.53 2.79
C GLY A 88 12.40 -3.66 2.95
N LEU A 89 12.26 -2.34 2.71
CA LEU A 89 13.35 -1.37 2.78
C LEU A 89 12.78 0.04 3.03
N ALA A 90 13.41 0.81 3.92
CA ALA A 90 13.10 2.21 4.15
C ALA A 90 14.35 3.07 3.89
N LEU A 91 14.28 3.95 2.89
CA LEU A 91 15.40 4.84 2.53
C LEU A 91 15.09 6.27 2.98
N ILE A 92 16.00 6.86 3.74
CA ILE A 92 15.92 8.25 4.16
C ILE A 92 16.92 9.05 3.31
N VAL A 93 16.41 9.94 2.48
CA VAL A 93 17.21 10.77 1.56
C VAL A 93 17.11 12.25 1.97
N ASN A 94 18.13 13.05 1.62
CA ASN A 94 18.17 14.49 1.90
C ASN A 94 18.02 14.89 3.38
N ALA A 95 18.36 13.97 4.32
CA ALA A 95 18.18 14.22 5.75
C ALA A 95 19.09 15.37 6.23
N PRO A 96 18.52 16.44 6.82
CA PRO A 96 19.34 17.47 7.46
C PRO A 96 19.93 16.94 8.76
N TRP A 97 21.07 17.51 9.19
CA TRP A 97 21.80 17.07 10.38
C TRP A 97 20.93 17.02 11.66
N LEU A 98 19.97 17.94 11.79
CA LEU A 98 19.04 18.01 12.92
C LEU A 98 18.15 16.76 13.04
N PHE A 99 17.85 16.08 11.93
CA PHE A 99 17.02 14.88 11.95
C PHE A 99 17.66 13.73 12.73
N ASN A 100 18.99 13.71 12.89
CA ASN A 100 19.67 12.69 13.70
C ASN A 100 19.13 12.62 15.13
N SER A 101 18.82 13.77 15.75
CA SER A 101 18.26 13.80 17.10
C SER A 101 16.85 13.23 17.14
N CYS A 102 16.01 13.56 16.16
CA CYS A 102 14.67 12.98 16.02
C CYS A 102 14.75 11.46 15.80
N TRP A 103 15.68 11.00 14.97
CA TRP A 103 15.89 9.58 14.72
C TRP A 103 16.25 8.80 15.99
N GLN A 104 17.06 9.35 16.91
CA GLN A 104 17.37 8.67 18.17
C GLN A 104 16.14 8.44 19.07
N ILE A 105 15.09 9.25 18.91
CA ILE A 105 13.81 9.05 19.61
C ILE A 105 13.01 7.97 18.89
N ILE A 106 12.84 8.11 17.57
CA ILE A 106 12.06 7.18 16.73
C ILE A 106 12.61 5.75 16.84
N LYS A 107 13.93 5.60 16.80
CA LYS A 107 14.63 4.32 16.92
C LYS A 107 14.23 3.52 18.17
N ARG A 108 13.85 4.18 19.27
CA ARG A 108 13.42 3.50 20.51
C ARG A 108 12.07 2.81 20.39
N TRP A 109 11.28 3.14 19.37
CA TRP A 109 9.98 2.53 19.11
C TRP A 109 10.06 1.40 18.09
N LEU A 110 11.16 1.33 17.34
CA LEU A 110 11.36 0.33 16.31
C LEU A 110 11.84 -0.98 16.94
N ASP A 111 11.23 -2.10 16.55
CA ASP A 111 11.83 -3.39 16.80
C ASP A 111 13.11 -3.56 15.94
N PRO A 112 14.06 -4.43 16.34
CA PRO A 112 15.34 -4.56 15.64
C PRO A 112 15.23 -4.97 14.17
N VAL A 113 14.18 -5.72 13.78
CA VAL A 113 13.98 -6.16 12.40
C VAL A 113 13.58 -4.96 11.55
N VAL A 114 12.63 -4.14 12.01
CA VAL A 114 12.24 -2.91 11.30
C VAL A 114 13.36 -1.89 11.28
N GLU A 115 14.10 -1.71 12.38
CA GLU A 115 15.25 -0.82 12.43
C GLU A 115 16.30 -1.20 11.37
N SER A 116 16.60 -2.49 11.24
CA SER A 116 17.59 -2.99 10.27
C SER A 116 17.24 -2.72 8.80
N LYS A 117 15.95 -2.47 8.51
CA LYS A 117 15.44 -2.14 7.17
C LYS A 117 15.60 -0.66 6.84
N VAL A 118 15.94 0.21 7.80
CA VAL A 118 16.10 1.65 7.59
C VAL A 118 17.54 1.98 7.18
N GLN A 119 17.71 2.69 6.06
CA GLN A 119 19.01 3.12 5.55
C GLN A 119 19.03 4.62 5.23
N PHE A 120 20.10 5.29 5.65
CA PHE A 120 20.33 6.70 5.38
C PHE A 120 21.22 6.88 4.14
N ILE A 121 20.68 7.54 3.13
CA ILE A 121 21.38 7.83 1.87
C ILE A 121 22.08 9.19 1.98
N LYS A 122 23.41 9.16 2.07
CA LYS A 122 24.23 10.38 2.24
C LYS A 122 24.35 11.21 0.97
N LYS A 123 24.50 10.56 -0.20
CA LYS A 123 24.57 11.20 -1.51
C LYS A 123 23.43 10.66 -2.35
N LEU A 124 22.64 11.52 -2.99
CA LEU A 124 21.51 11.08 -3.82
C LEU A 124 21.91 10.07 -4.91
N ASN A 125 23.11 10.17 -5.48
CA ASN A 125 23.61 9.20 -6.46
C ASN A 125 23.71 7.77 -5.91
N ASP A 126 23.85 7.58 -4.58
CA ASP A 126 23.86 6.26 -3.96
C ASP A 126 22.47 5.58 -4.00
N LEU A 127 21.39 6.33 -4.26
CA LEU A 127 20.05 5.77 -4.46
C LEU A 127 20.00 4.78 -5.63
N THR A 128 20.88 4.95 -6.63
CA THR A 128 21.02 4.06 -7.78
C THR A 128 21.40 2.62 -7.42
N LYS A 129 21.97 2.41 -6.22
CA LYS A 129 22.26 1.08 -5.68
C LYS A 129 21.00 0.28 -5.36
N PHE A 130 19.88 0.96 -5.13
CA PHE A 130 18.61 0.35 -4.71
C PHE A 130 17.54 0.44 -5.79
N ILE A 131 17.59 1.45 -6.66
CA ILE A 131 16.52 1.78 -7.61
C ILE A 131 17.14 2.25 -8.91
N ASP A 132 16.58 1.82 -10.05
CA ASP A 132 17.02 2.33 -11.34
C ASP A 132 16.58 3.79 -11.58
N LEU A 133 17.40 4.54 -12.32
CA LEU A 133 17.11 5.95 -12.63
C LEU A 133 15.78 6.11 -13.39
N SER A 134 15.39 5.13 -14.19
CA SER A 134 14.10 5.11 -14.89
C SER A 134 12.89 5.03 -13.96
N ASN A 135 13.05 4.47 -12.76
CA ASN A 135 12.01 4.39 -11.73
C ASN A 135 12.12 5.55 -10.72
N THR A 136 13.28 6.21 -10.66
CA THR A 136 13.53 7.31 -9.72
C THR A 136 12.94 8.63 -10.25
N PRO A 137 12.17 9.38 -9.43
CA PRO A 137 11.62 10.68 -9.83
C PRO A 137 12.67 11.74 -10.14
N LYS A 138 12.35 12.67 -11.04
CA LYS A 138 13.23 13.79 -11.40
C LYS A 138 13.71 14.60 -10.21
N ARG A 139 12.86 14.88 -9.21
CA ARG A 139 13.27 15.59 -7.98
C ARG A 139 14.35 14.87 -7.16
N LEU A 140 14.57 13.57 -7.38
CA LEU A 140 15.61 12.75 -6.76
C LEU A 140 16.71 12.38 -7.77
N ASN A 141 16.94 13.22 -8.78
CA ASN A 141 17.93 13.04 -9.84
C ASN A 141 17.72 11.81 -10.73
N GLY A 142 16.48 11.35 -10.89
CA GLY A 142 16.12 10.28 -11.82
C GLY A 142 15.47 10.78 -13.11
N ASN A 143 14.94 9.83 -13.89
CA ASN A 143 14.33 10.06 -15.20
C ASN A 143 12.80 9.89 -15.20
N ASN A 144 12.24 9.32 -14.14
CA ASN A 144 10.80 9.13 -14.00
C ASN A 144 10.10 10.49 -13.74
N PRO A 145 8.98 10.82 -14.38
CA PRO A 145 8.22 12.01 -14.06
C PRO A 145 7.85 12.10 -12.57
N ASP A 146 7.85 13.32 -12.03
CA ASP A 146 7.34 13.54 -10.68
C ASP A 146 5.83 13.28 -10.61
N PHE A 147 5.39 12.86 -9.42
CA PHE A 147 4.00 12.51 -9.17
C PHE A 147 3.06 13.68 -9.47
N LYS A 148 1.99 13.40 -10.22
CA LYS A 148 0.90 14.32 -10.48
C LYS A 148 -0.42 13.63 -10.18
N TYR A 149 -1.13 14.12 -9.16
CA TYR A 149 -2.42 13.58 -8.78
C TYR A 149 -3.46 13.79 -9.88
N ILE A 150 -4.25 12.74 -10.16
CA ILE A 150 -5.41 12.77 -11.05
C ILE A 150 -6.66 12.66 -10.17
N PRO A 151 -7.45 13.74 -10.04
CA PRO A 151 -8.66 13.72 -9.22
C PRO A 151 -9.69 12.73 -9.78
N PRO A 152 -10.67 12.32 -8.96
CA PRO A 152 -11.80 11.52 -9.43
C PRO A 152 -12.51 12.21 -10.59
N ALA A 153 -12.92 11.42 -11.59
CA ALA A 153 -13.76 11.87 -12.70
C ALA A 153 -15.24 11.81 -12.29
N GLU A 154 -16.12 12.43 -13.08
CA GLU A 154 -17.57 12.40 -12.81
C GLU A 154 -18.12 10.97 -12.75
N GLN A 155 -17.62 10.10 -13.63
CA GLN A 155 -17.93 8.68 -13.61
C GLN A 155 -17.57 8.03 -12.25
N ASP A 156 -16.40 8.34 -11.66
CA ASP A 156 -16.02 7.85 -10.33
C ASP A 156 -17.07 8.20 -9.26
N ASN A 157 -17.64 9.40 -9.32
CA ASN A 157 -18.69 9.82 -8.39
C ASN A 157 -20.00 9.07 -8.60
N ILE A 158 -20.44 8.93 -9.86
CA ILE A 158 -21.66 8.20 -10.23
C ILE A 158 -21.59 6.76 -9.72
N MET A 159 -20.46 6.08 -9.97
CA MET A 159 -20.25 4.71 -9.54
C MET A 159 -20.19 4.60 -8.02
N SER A 160 -19.44 5.47 -7.36
CA SER A 160 -19.43 5.48 -5.89
C SER A 160 -20.82 5.70 -5.30
N SER A 161 -21.70 6.47 -5.94
CA SER A 161 -23.09 6.64 -5.49
C SER A 161 -23.91 5.38 -5.71
N ALA A 162 -23.82 4.77 -6.91
CA ALA A 162 -24.59 3.58 -7.26
C ALA A 162 -24.33 2.40 -6.31
N PHE A 163 -23.06 2.15 -5.96
CA PHE A 163 -22.68 1.05 -5.05
C PHE A 163 -22.89 1.38 -3.58
N ARG A 164 -22.83 2.66 -3.20
CA ARG A 164 -23.06 3.08 -1.81
C ARG A 164 -24.51 2.82 -1.37
N ASP A 165 -25.45 3.01 -2.28
CA ASP A 165 -26.88 2.91 -1.98
C ASP A 165 -27.43 1.48 -2.20
N ASP A 166 -26.69 0.60 -2.87
CA ASP A 166 -27.04 -0.82 -3.08
C ASP A 166 -26.70 -1.69 -1.86
N PHE A 167 -27.52 -1.56 -0.82
CA PHE A 167 -27.35 -2.34 0.42
C PHE A 167 -27.46 -3.86 0.19
N TYR A 168 -28.41 -4.29 -0.65
CA TYR A 168 -28.66 -5.72 -0.87
C TYR A 168 -27.52 -6.38 -1.65
N GLY A 169 -27.02 -5.74 -2.70
CA GLY A 169 -25.87 -6.23 -3.45
C GLY A 169 -24.60 -6.25 -2.59
N HIS A 170 -24.41 -5.24 -1.74
CA HIS A 170 -23.28 -5.23 -0.80
C HIS A 170 -23.32 -6.43 0.16
N GLU A 171 -24.45 -6.64 0.85
CA GLU A 171 -24.56 -7.75 1.81
C GLU A 171 -24.42 -9.11 1.10
N GLN A 172 -25.00 -9.27 -0.09
CA GLN A 172 -24.85 -10.51 -0.87
C GLN A 172 -23.40 -10.75 -1.29
N ALA A 173 -22.68 -9.73 -1.77
CA ALA A 173 -21.28 -9.83 -2.14
C ALA A 173 -20.40 -10.17 -0.93
N ARG A 174 -20.71 -9.57 0.24
CA ARG A 174 -20.03 -9.83 1.50
C ARG A 174 -20.25 -11.27 1.98
N GLU A 175 -21.49 -11.76 1.97
CA GLU A 175 -21.82 -13.15 2.31
C GLU A 175 -21.10 -14.14 1.40
N ASN A 176 -21.08 -13.89 0.09
CA ASN A 176 -20.36 -14.73 -0.88
C ASN A 176 -18.86 -14.78 -0.57
N HIS A 177 -18.24 -13.64 -0.27
CA HIS A 177 -16.83 -13.57 0.12
C HIS A 177 -16.57 -14.30 1.45
N GLU A 178 -17.46 -14.19 2.44
CA GLU A 178 -17.35 -14.89 3.72
C GLU A 178 -17.44 -16.41 3.54
N LEU A 179 -18.42 -16.90 2.77
CA LEU A 179 -18.57 -18.33 2.47
C LEU A 179 -17.35 -18.89 1.71
N ALA A 180 -16.84 -18.17 0.71
CA ALA A 180 -15.64 -18.56 -0.01
C ALA A 180 -14.41 -18.58 0.92
N SER A 181 -14.29 -17.62 1.83
CA SER A 181 -13.22 -17.55 2.84
C SER A 181 -13.25 -18.77 3.77
N ILE A 182 -14.43 -19.11 4.29
CA ILE A 182 -14.65 -20.28 5.15
C ILE A 182 -14.29 -21.57 4.39
N ASN A 183 -14.72 -21.71 3.14
CA ASN A 183 -14.42 -22.89 2.32
C ASN A 183 -12.90 -23.04 2.08
N TYR A 184 -12.22 -21.95 1.71
CA TYR A 184 -10.77 -21.94 1.49
C TYR A 184 -9.99 -22.29 2.77
N LEU A 185 -10.40 -21.73 3.92
CA LEU A 185 -9.79 -22.05 5.22
C LEU A 185 -10.00 -23.52 5.59
N ARG A 186 -11.22 -24.06 5.42
CA ARG A 186 -11.54 -25.46 5.67
C ARG A 186 -10.64 -26.40 4.85
N ILE A 187 -10.52 -26.16 3.54
CA ILE A 187 -9.69 -26.99 2.65
C ILE A 187 -8.20 -26.83 2.98
N THR A 188 -7.76 -25.62 3.34
CA THR A 188 -6.38 -25.37 3.76
C THR A 188 -6.02 -26.13 5.04
N LEU A 189 -6.92 -26.17 6.03
CA LEU A 189 -6.74 -26.96 7.25
C LEU A 189 -6.68 -28.46 6.95
N GLU A 190 -7.56 -28.95 6.07
CA GLU A 190 -7.56 -30.35 5.65
C GLU A 190 -6.24 -30.73 4.93
N TRP A 191 -5.78 -29.88 4.02
CA TRP A 191 -4.50 -30.04 3.32
C TRP A 191 -3.31 -30.10 4.28
N ALA A 192 -3.29 -29.23 5.29
CA ALA A 192 -2.25 -29.21 6.32
C ALA A 192 -2.26 -30.48 7.19
N GLN A 193 -3.45 -30.96 7.58
CA GLN A 193 -3.60 -32.18 8.39
C GLN A 193 -3.21 -33.45 7.63
N LYS A 194 -3.52 -33.53 6.34
CA LYS A 194 -3.21 -34.69 5.49
C LYS A 194 -1.82 -34.65 4.86
N LYS A 195 -0.85 -33.98 5.50
CA LYS A 195 0.56 -33.90 5.09
C LYS A 195 0.75 -33.43 3.64
N HIS A 196 0.01 -32.39 3.25
CA HIS A 196 0.13 -31.74 1.95
C HIS A 196 -0.24 -32.63 0.75
N ASP A 197 -1.32 -33.39 0.89
CA ASP A 197 -1.88 -34.22 -0.19
C ASP A 197 -2.09 -33.43 -1.49
N LYS A 198 -1.70 -34.03 -2.63
CA LYS A 198 -1.72 -33.37 -3.94
C LYS A 198 -3.13 -33.11 -4.47
N HIS A 199 -4.09 -33.98 -4.19
CA HIS A 199 -5.49 -33.79 -4.62
C HIS A 199 -6.10 -32.60 -3.89
N ILE A 200 -5.90 -32.53 -2.57
CA ILE A 200 -6.42 -31.43 -1.74
C ILE A 200 -5.71 -30.12 -2.08
N LEU A 201 -4.45 -30.17 -2.53
CA LEU A 201 -3.78 -28.98 -3.06
C LEU A 201 -4.49 -28.42 -4.29
N GLU A 202 -4.95 -29.25 -5.22
CA GLU A 202 -5.72 -28.80 -6.39
C GLU A 202 -7.09 -28.24 -5.99
N GLU A 203 -7.78 -28.86 -5.03
CA GLU A 203 -9.02 -28.31 -4.46
C GLU A 203 -8.79 -26.96 -3.77
N ARG A 204 -7.68 -26.84 -3.03
CA ARG A 204 -7.28 -25.60 -2.37
C ARG A 204 -7.02 -24.48 -3.39
N LYS A 205 -6.39 -24.79 -4.52
CA LYS A 205 -6.17 -23.82 -5.62
C LYS A 205 -7.50 -23.36 -6.22
N LYS A 206 -8.47 -24.25 -6.39
CA LYS A 206 -9.83 -23.88 -6.86
C LYS A 206 -10.52 -22.97 -5.85
N ALA A 207 -10.54 -23.34 -4.57
CA ALA A 207 -11.14 -22.52 -3.53
C ALA A 207 -10.46 -21.15 -3.35
N MET A 208 -9.13 -21.08 -3.57
CA MET A 208 -8.40 -19.81 -3.61
C MET A 208 -8.87 -18.93 -4.76
N LYS A 209 -9.12 -19.51 -5.95
CA LYS A 209 -9.65 -18.77 -7.10
C LYS A 209 -11.08 -18.29 -6.85
N GLU A 210 -11.94 -19.13 -6.28
CA GLU A 210 -13.30 -18.74 -5.87
C GLU A 210 -13.30 -17.60 -4.86
N LEU A 211 -12.40 -17.65 -3.86
CA LEU A 211 -12.22 -16.57 -2.90
C LEU A 211 -11.78 -15.26 -3.57
N GLN A 212 -10.83 -15.34 -4.50
CA GLN A 212 -10.40 -14.16 -5.27
C GLN A 212 -11.56 -13.58 -6.08
N ASP A 213 -12.32 -14.41 -6.78
CA ASP A 213 -13.43 -13.97 -7.61
C ASP A 213 -14.54 -13.34 -6.76
N ALA A 214 -14.85 -13.91 -5.58
CA ALA A 214 -15.80 -13.34 -4.63
C ALA A 214 -15.31 -11.99 -4.07
N TYR A 215 -14.02 -11.87 -3.77
CA TYR A 215 -13.43 -10.60 -3.34
C TYR A 215 -13.52 -9.54 -4.43
N GLU A 216 -13.24 -9.90 -5.69
CA GLU A 216 -13.37 -9.00 -6.83
C GLU A 216 -14.79 -8.43 -6.95
N GLN A 217 -15.83 -9.24 -6.74
CA GLN A 217 -17.22 -8.76 -6.73
C GLN A 217 -17.55 -7.83 -5.55
N LEU A 218 -16.84 -7.94 -4.43
CA LEU A 218 -17.03 -7.09 -3.25
C LEU A 218 -16.36 -5.72 -3.40
N ILE A 219 -15.24 -5.63 -4.15
CA ILE A 219 -14.42 -4.41 -4.28
C ILE A 219 -15.23 -3.13 -4.56
N PRO A 220 -16.19 -3.10 -5.51
CA PRO A 220 -16.99 -1.90 -5.79
C PRO A 220 -17.75 -1.32 -4.59
N TYR A 221 -18.12 -2.15 -3.61
CA TYR A 221 -18.87 -1.75 -2.43
C TYR A 221 -17.98 -1.22 -1.31
N ILE A 222 -16.73 -1.70 -1.23
CA ILE A 222 -15.80 -1.40 -0.14
C ILE A 222 -14.65 -0.47 -0.55
N SER A 223 -14.53 -0.15 -1.83
CA SER A 223 -13.45 0.66 -2.38
C SER A 223 -13.90 1.49 -3.58
N ALA A 224 -13.20 2.59 -3.82
CA ALA A 224 -13.39 3.44 -4.98
C ALA A 224 -12.14 3.42 -5.86
N ARG A 225 -12.30 3.77 -7.15
CA ARG A 225 -11.16 3.98 -8.04
C ARG A 225 -10.20 5.02 -7.47
N THR A 226 -8.99 4.57 -7.19
CA THR A 226 -7.88 5.43 -6.79
C THR A 226 -7.22 6.09 -8.00
N HIS A 227 -6.35 7.06 -7.75
CA HIS A 227 -5.48 7.64 -8.78
C HIS A 227 -4.71 6.56 -9.58
N TYR A 228 -4.34 5.46 -8.92
CA TYR A 228 -3.57 4.38 -9.54
C TYR A 228 -4.39 3.54 -10.52
N HIS A 229 -5.72 3.56 -10.43
CA HIS A 229 -6.58 2.99 -11.48
C HIS A 229 -6.61 3.92 -12.69
N ARG A 230 -6.81 5.22 -12.46
CA ARG A 230 -6.91 6.23 -13.51
C ARG A 230 -5.63 6.40 -14.33
N ASN A 231 -4.46 6.17 -13.73
CA ASN A 231 -3.18 6.23 -14.43
C ASN A 231 -2.71 4.88 -14.99
N GLY A 232 -3.50 3.81 -14.83
CA GLY A 232 -3.19 2.46 -15.34
C GLY A 232 -2.18 1.65 -14.50
N PHE A 233 -1.81 2.11 -13.30
CA PHE A 233 -0.84 1.42 -12.44
C PHE A 233 -1.45 0.25 -11.65
N ILE A 234 -2.76 0.31 -11.36
CA ILE A 234 -3.57 -0.80 -10.82
C ILE A 234 -4.65 -1.13 -11.84
N HIS A 235 -4.76 -2.42 -12.18
CA HIS A 235 -5.79 -2.92 -13.07
C HIS A 235 -6.74 -3.85 -12.31
N GLU A 236 -7.95 -3.36 -12.04
CA GLU A 236 -9.04 -4.11 -11.42
C GLU A 236 -10.26 -4.04 -12.36
N PRO A 237 -10.43 -5.02 -13.26
CA PRO A 237 -11.44 -5.00 -14.33
C PRO A 237 -12.87 -4.85 -13.81
N ILE A 238 -13.12 -5.24 -12.56
CA ILE A 238 -14.45 -5.10 -11.94
C ILE A 238 -14.92 -3.65 -11.96
N PHE A 239 -14.02 -2.67 -11.83
CA PHE A 239 -14.42 -1.28 -11.94
C PHE A 239 -14.92 -0.96 -13.35
N ASP A 240 -14.26 -1.45 -14.40
CA ASP A 240 -14.71 -1.25 -15.79
C ASP A 240 -16.08 -1.89 -16.06
N ILE A 241 -16.27 -3.13 -15.61
CA ILE A 241 -17.56 -3.86 -15.74
C ILE A 241 -18.68 -3.16 -14.96
N ALA A 242 -18.36 -2.65 -13.76
CA ALA A 242 -19.31 -1.91 -12.94
C ALA A 242 -19.83 -0.65 -13.66
N TYR A 243 -18.99 0.02 -14.46
CA TYR A 243 -19.40 1.19 -15.25
C TYR A 243 -20.35 0.84 -16.39
N GLU A 244 -20.10 -0.25 -17.09
CA GLU A 244 -20.97 -0.71 -18.19
C GLU A 244 -22.40 -0.98 -17.71
N LYS A 245 -22.58 -1.37 -16.45
CA LYS A 245 -23.91 -1.62 -15.86
C LYS A 245 -24.67 -0.36 -15.45
N ILE A 246 -24.00 0.79 -15.36
CA ILE A 246 -24.60 2.06 -14.91
C ILE A 246 -24.95 2.98 -16.09
N GLN A 247 -24.42 2.71 -17.29
CA GLN A 247 -24.74 3.42 -18.54
C GLN A 247 -26.03 2.87 -19.17
#